data_AF-A0A975BDT9-F1
#
_entry.id   AF-A0A975BDT9-F1
#
_cell.length_a   1.000
_cell.length_b   1.000
_cell.length_c   1.000
_cell.angle_alpha   90.00
_cell.angle_beta   90.00
_cell.angle_gamma   90.00
#
_symmetry.space_group_name_H-M   'P 1'
#
loop_
_entity.id
_entity.type
_entity.pdbx_description
1 polymer ?
#
loop_
_entity_poly.entity_id
_entity_poly.type
_entity_poly.pdbx_seq_one_letter_code
_entity_poly.pdbx_strand_id
1 'polypeptide(L)' 'MKHVTMHEINSNFLNILKIVQNGEDIVITGDQGQEKLAVILPYKKYSSKNKRVLGQLKGKATYKIKEDFKITDEELLSL' A
#
# COMPACT_ATOMS: atom_id res chain seq x y z
N MET A 1 -12.24 -7.18 -5.00
CA MET A 1 -10.91 -7.14 -5.63
C MET A 1 -10.99 -8.03 -6.84
N LYS A 2 -10.83 -7.46 -8.03
CA LYS A 2 -11.01 -8.17 -9.30
C LYS A 2 -9.66 -8.36 -9.97
N HIS A 3 -9.40 -9.56 -10.46
CA HIS A 3 -8.17 -9.88 -11.20
C HIS A 3 -8.41 -9.71 -12.68
N VAL A 4 -7.47 -9.06 -13.36
CA VAL A 4 -7.49 -8.86 -14.82
C VAL A 4 -6.09 -9.08 -15.38
N THR A 5 -6.02 -9.65 -16.57
CA THR A 5 -4.79 -9.84 -17.33
C THR A 5 -4.34 -8.55 -18.02
N MET A 6 -3.09 -8.51 -18.48
CA MET A 6 -2.59 -7.39 -19.29
C MET A 6 -3.38 -7.25 -20.61
N HIS A 7 -3.75 -8.37 -21.21
CA HIS A 7 -4.58 -8.38 -22.41
C HIS A 7 -5.97 -7.74 -22.20
N GLU A 8 -6.64 -8.04 -21.09
CA GLU A 8 -7.94 -7.44 -20.75
C GLU A 8 -7.83 -5.95 -20.43
N ILE A 9 -6.74 -5.51 -19.80
CA ILE A 9 -6.42 -4.09 -19.59
C ILE A 9 -6.36 -3.37 -20.93
N ASN A 10 -5.58 -3.88 -21.88
CA ASN A 10 -5.40 -3.24 -23.19
C ASN A 10 -6.71 -3.20 -24.00
N SER A 11 -7.54 -4.24 -23.88
CA SER A 11 -8.78 -4.36 -24.66
C SER A 11 -9.94 -3.57 -24.08
N ASN A 12 -9.96 -3.29 -22.77
CA ASN A 12 -11.13 -2.74 -22.08
C ASN A 12 -10.80 -1.69 -21.00
N PHE A 13 -9.70 -0.96 -21.18
CA PHE A 13 -9.14 -0.05 -20.17
C PHE A 13 -10.17 0.95 -19.60
N LEU A 14 -10.97 1.59 -20.45
CA LEU A 14 -11.95 2.60 -20.01
C LEU A 14 -13.02 2.03 -19.08
N ASN A 15 -13.49 0.80 -19.31
CA ASN A 15 -14.45 0.16 -18.42
C ASN A 15 -13.80 -0.27 -17.11
N ILE A 16 -12.55 -0.71 -17.15
CA ILE A 16 -11.76 -1.01 -15.94
C ILE A 16 -11.61 0.25 -15.09
N LEU A 17 -11.33 1.42 -15.70
CA LEU A 17 -11.29 2.69 -14.97
C LEU A 17 -12.63 3.06 -14.34
N LYS A 18 -13.77 2.83 -15.02
CA LYS A 18 -15.11 3.05 -14.42
C LYS A 18 -15.33 2.17 -13.19
N ILE A 19 -14.92 0.90 -13.26
CA ILE A 19 -14.99 -0.03 -12.13
C ILE A 19 -14.16 0.50 -10.94
N VAL A 20 -12.95 0.99 -11.20
CA VAL A 20 -12.08 1.61 -10.18
C VAL A 20 -12.70 2.90 -9.62
N GLN A 21 -13.30 3.74 -10.46
CA GLN A 21 -13.98 4.96 -10.01
C GLN A 21 -15.16 4.66 -9.07
N ASN A 22 -15.84 3.53 -9.27
CA ASN A 22 -16.91 3.04 -8.41
C ASN A 22 -16.42 2.45 -7.07
N GLY A 23 -15.10 2.44 -6.82
CA GLY A 23 -14.52 2.05 -5.54
C GLY A 23 -13.96 0.63 -5.49
N GLU A 24 -13.92 -0.08 -6.62
CA GLU A 24 -13.36 -1.43 -6.69
C GLU A 24 -11.85 -1.42 -6.94
N ASP A 25 -11.14 -2.37 -6.35
CA ASP A 25 -9.69 -2.53 -6.50
C ASP A 25 -9.42 -3.61 -7.57
N ILE A 26 -8.55 -3.30 -8.52
CA ILE A 26 -8.19 -4.17 -9.64
C ILE A 26 -6.74 -4.66 -9.45
N VAL A 27 -6.52 -5.96 -9.53
CA VAL A 27 -5.19 -6.58 -9.56
C VAL A 27 -4.86 -6.93 -11.00
N ILE A 28 -3.74 -6.43 -11.51
CA ILE A 28 -3.20 -6.80 -12.82
C ILE A 28 -2.33 -8.04 -12.63
N THR A 29 -2.66 -9.12 -13.35
CA THR A 29 -1.88 -10.34 -13.40
C THR A 29 -1.18 -10.48 -14.75
N GLY A 30 -0.06 -11.21 -14.76
CA GLY A 30 0.57 -11.62 -16.02
C GLY A 30 -0.33 -12.53 -16.85
N ASP A 31 -0.01 -12.69 -18.13
CA ASP A 31 -0.81 -13.48 -19.08
C ASP A 31 -0.85 -14.98 -18.74
N GLN A 32 0.10 -15.46 -17.92
CA GLN A 32 0.11 -16.81 -17.37
C GLN A 32 -0.65 -16.93 -16.03
N GLY A 33 -1.31 -15.86 -15.58
CA GLY A 33 -2.26 -15.85 -14.47
C GLY A 33 -1.68 -15.98 -13.05
N GLN A 34 -0.43 -16.43 -12.89
CA GLN A 34 0.13 -16.72 -11.57
C GLN A 34 0.79 -15.52 -10.89
N GLU A 35 1.33 -14.57 -11.66
CA GLU A 35 2.08 -13.44 -11.11
C GLU A 35 1.20 -12.19 -10.99
N LYS A 36 1.14 -11.62 -9.79
CA LYS A 36 0.51 -10.32 -9.53
C LYS A 36 1.51 -9.22 -9.87
N LEU A 37 1.24 -8.45 -10.92
CA LEU A 37 2.15 -7.43 -11.44
C LEU A 37 1.90 -6.05 -10.82
N ALA A 38 0.65 -5.65 -10.69
CA ALA A 38 0.28 -4.32 -10.21
C ALA A 38 -1.13 -4.29 -9.63
N VAL A 39 -1.49 -3.18 -8.99
CA VAL A 39 -2.84 -2.91 -8.49
C VAL A 39 -3.26 -1.50 -8.90
N ILE A 40 -4.50 -1.37 -9.38
CA ILE A 40 -5.14 -0.08 -9.63
C ILE A 40 -6.15 0.16 -8.50
N LEU A 41 -6.00 1.29 -7.80
CA LEU A 41 -6.84 1.67 -6.68
C LEU A 41 -7.60 2.97 -6.99
N PRO A 42 -8.81 3.13 -6.45
CA PRO A 42 -9.46 4.43 -6.40
C PRO A 42 -8.58 5.43 -5.65
N TYR A 43 -8.41 6.64 -6.18
CA TYR A 43 -7.52 7.65 -5.58
C TYR A 43 -7.87 7.97 -4.12
N LYS A 44 -9.16 7.95 -3.76
CA LYS A 44 -9.62 8.12 -2.37
C LYS A 44 -9.01 7.08 -1.42
N LYS A 45 -8.90 5.82 -1.85
CA LYS A 45 -8.27 4.75 -1.06
C LYS A 45 -6.75 4.89 -0.98
N TYR A 46 -6.13 5.35 -2.06
CA TYR A 46 -4.70 5.67 -2.08
C TYR A 46 -4.38 6.80 -1.08
N SER A 47 -5.15 7.89 -1.13
CA SER A 47 -5.01 9.04 -0.24
C SER A 47 -5.22 8.68 1.24
N SER A 48 -6.15 7.76 1.55
CA SER A 48 -6.40 7.33 2.93
C SER A 48 -5.33 6.41 3.52
N LYS A 49 -4.56 5.68 2.70
CA LYS A 49 -3.58 4.69 3.18
C LYS A 49 -2.34 5.30 3.84
N ASN A 50 -2.05 6.57 3.58
CA ASN A 50 -0.78 7.17 4.00
C ASN A 50 -0.81 7.81 5.40
N LYS A 51 -1.93 7.76 6.12
CA LYS A 51 -1.97 8.25 7.51
C LYS A 51 -1.43 7.16 8.44
N ARG A 52 -0.11 7.17 8.68
CA ARG A 52 0.47 6.38 9.78
C ARG A 52 -0.11 6.89 11.10
N VAL A 53 -0.80 6.02 11.83
CA VAL A 53 -1.31 6.34 13.16
C VAL A 53 -0.14 6.27 14.14
N LEU A 54 0.37 7.43 14.54
CA LEU A 54 1.43 7.55 15.54
C LEU A 54 0.86 7.41 16.95
N GLY A 55 1.71 6.96 17.89
CA GLY A 55 1.35 6.96 19.31
C GLY A 55 0.34 5.90 19.75
N GLN A 56 0.24 4.76 19.05
CA GLN A 56 -0.66 3.65 19.43
C GLN A 56 -0.44 3.14 20.86
N LEU A 57 0.78 3.30 21.38
CA LEU A 57 1.19 2.92 22.73
C LEU A 57 1.29 4.10 23.70
N LYS A 58 0.85 5.30 23.30
CA LYS A 58 0.89 6.50 24.16
C LYS A 58 0.07 6.24 25.42
N GLY A 59 0.72 6.34 26.59
CA GLY A 59 0.09 6.09 27.89
C GLY A 59 -0.18 4.62 28.21
N LYS A 60 0.16 3.67 27.32
CA LYS A 60 -0.01 2.22 27.53
C LYS A 60 1.30 1.50 27.79
N ALA A 61 2.41 2.04 27.28
CA ALA A 61 3.74 1.46 27.43
C ALA A 61 4.74 2.53 27.88
N THR A 62 5.79 2.06 28.54
CA THR A 62 6.97 2.85 28.94
C THR A 62 8.21 2.21 28.35
N TYR A 63 9.24 3.01 28.11
CA TYR A 63 10.55 2.52 27.69
C TYR A 63 11.65 3.15 28.54
N LYS A 64 12.81 2.49 28.58
CA LYS A 64 14.03 3.01 29.19
C LYS A 64 15.18 2.79 28.21
N ILE A 65 15.87 3.86 27.85
CA ILE A 65 17.12 3.78 27.08
C ILE A 65 18.26 3.66 28.10
N LYS A 66 19.13 2.68 27.88
CA LYS A 66 20.33 2.48 28.71
C LYS A 66 21.48 3.29 28.14
N GLU A 67 22.47 3.61 28.98
CA GLU A 67 23.62 4.44 28.62
C GLU A 67 24.49 3.84 27.50
N ASP A 68 24.41 2.53 27.28
CA ASP A 68 25.14 1.78 26.25
C ASP A 68 24.40 1.66 24.91
N PHE A 69 23.31 2.41 24.71
CA PHE A 69 22.58 2.42 23.45
C PHE A 69 23.43 3.08 22.35
N LYS A 70 23.86 2.27 21.38
CA LYS A 70 24.94 2.64 20.44
C LYS A 70 24.51 3.37 19.17
N ILE A 71 23.21 3.48 18.91
CA ILE A 71 22.69 4.09 17.69
C ILE A 71 22.24 5.52 17.99
N THR A 72 22.64 6.46 17.13
CA THR A 72 22.21 7.85 17.23
C THR A 72 20.81 8.04 16.67
N ASP A 73 20.19 9.17 16.99
CA ASP A 73 18.87 9.51 16.45
C ASP A 73 18.92 9.66 14.92
N GLU A 74 19.99 10.25 14.37
CA GLU A 74 20.19 10.41 12.94
C GLU A 74 20.35 9.06 12.23
N GLU A 75 21.13 8.14 12.80
CA GLU A 75 21.30 6.79 12.27
C GLU A 75 19.97 6.04 12.25
N LEU A 76 19.18 6.13 13.32
CA LEU A 76 17.88 5.49 13.43
C LEU A 76 16.87 6.02 12.40
N LEU A 77 16.85 7.33 12.16
CA LEU A 77 15.90 7.98 11.24
C LEU A 77 16.26 7.79 9.76
N SER A 78 17.47 7.30 9.47
CA SER A 78 17.96 7.07 8.11
C SER A 78 17.78 5.64 7.59
N LEU A 79 17.23 4.73 8.41
CA LEU A 79 16.83 3.35 8.07
C LEU A 79 15.44 3.28 7.39
#